data_AF-A0AAE1B8H5-F1
#
_entry.id   AF-A0AAE1B8H5-F1
#
_cell.length_a   1.000
_cell.length_b   1.000
_cell.length_c   1.000
_cell.angle_alpha   90.00
_cell.angle_beta   90.00
_cell.angle_gamma   90.00
#
_symmetry.space_group_name_H-M   'P 1'
#
loop_
_entity.id
_entity.type
_entity.pdbx_description
1 polymer ?
#
loop_
_entity_poly.entity_id
_entity_poly.type
_entity_poly.pdbx_seq_one_letter_code
_entity_poly.pdbx_strand_id
1 'polypeptide(L)'
;MVLMAIARANYEFLYAHFGTNGRVSDGGVIECTGFNNLLTNNLLKLPNINPQNGLPYVFISDEAFALKDNFLKPYSVKVLNHDKRIFNYRLSRARRVVENVFGILVARFGVLQKKVNLKPENIDIVGLTCCVLHNFLRRHAASTYTPPESIDVEDEVTHVIREGHRVDGENVASIERGHTRNAPETAKRVRDNFRIYFNNEGKKVLRSTNGDHMHTKKGGGRFDDDGDDEDDDDDDDDDNNNNNDDDDDDNNNDDDDDDDDLQAEIEDGKMLLV
;
A
#
# COMPACT_ATOMS: atom_id res chain seq x y z
N MET A 1 6.61 21.59 -6.02
CA MET A 1 7.50 20.73 -6.83
C MET A 1 7.10 19.30 -6.55
N VAL A 2 7.36 18.39 -7.48
CA VAL A 2 7.01 16.96 -7.35
C VAL A 2 8.28 16.14 -7.20
N LEU A 3 8.24 15.16 -6.30
CA LEU A 3 9.18 14.05 -6.22
C LEU A 3 8.53 12.84 -6.90
N MET A 4 9.10 12.39 -8.00
CA MET A 4 8.76 11.11 -8.61
C MET A 4 9.83 10.10 -8.21
N ALA A 5 9.44 8.89 -7.86
CA ALA A 5 10.41 7.87 -7.50
C ALA A 5 10.02 6.50 -8.06
N ILE A 6 11.00 5.61 -8.06
CA ILE A 6 10.79 4.19 -8.31
C ILE A 6 11.23 3.46 -7.05
N ALA A 7 10.35 2.69 -6.44
CA ALA A 7 10.62 1.90 -5.26
C ALA A 7 10.83 0.43 -5.59
N ARG A 8 11.76 -0.18 -4.87
CA ARG A 8 11.91 -1.63 -4.74
C ARG A 8 10.97 -2.13 -3.66
N ALA A 9 10.72 -3.41 -3.69
CA ALA A 9 9.78 -4.02 -2.78
C ALA A 9 10.31 -4.24 -1.34
N ASN A 10 11.61 -4.02 -1.12
CA ASN A 10 12.25 -3.91 0.20
C ASN A 10 12.17 -2.49 0.80
N TYR A 11 11.29 -1.65 0.25
CA TYR A 11 11.08 -0.25 0.66
C TYR A 11 12.27 0.67 0.41
N GLU A 12 13.13 0.39 -0.57
CA GLU A 12 14.21 1.30 -0.98
C GLU A 12 13.85 2.04 -2.27
N PHE A 13 14.31 3.29 -2.40
CA PHE A 13 14.30 3.99 -3.68
C PHE A 13 15.33 3.39 -4.64
N LEU A 14 14.88 2.91 -5.80
CA LEU A 14 15.73 2.59 -6.94
C LEU A 14 16.09 3.84 -7.75
N TYR A 15 15.14 4.75 -7.89
CA TYR A 15 15.30 5.99 -8.64
C TYR A 15 14.49 7.10 -7.96
N ALA A 16 14.99 8.33 -8.03
CA ALA A 16 14.27 9.52 -7.58
C ALA A 16 14.56 10.68 -8.53
N HIS A 17 13.54 11.45 -8.83
CA HIS A 17 13.61 12.67 -9.62
C HIS A 17 12.82 13.77 -8.93
N PHE A 18 13.46 14.92 -8.75
CA PHE A 18 12.85 16.09 -8.13
C PHE A 18 12.89 17.27 -9.10
N GLY A 19 11.86 18.13 -9.06
CA GLY A 19 11.93 19.43 -9.72
C GLY A 19 10.82 19.73 -10.72
N THR A 20 9.88 18.82 -10.97
CA THR A 20 8.74 19.14 -11.85
C THR A 20 7.73 20.03 -11.12
N ASN A 21 7.15 20.99 -11.85
CA ASN A 21 6.09 21.84 -11.32
C ASN A 21 4.86 20.98 -10.96
N GLY A 22 4.25 21.20 -9.79
CA GLY A 22 3.12 20.41 -9.30
C GLY A 22 1.82 20.53 -10.10
N ARG A 23 1.82 21.39 -11.13
CA ARG A 23 0.73 21.53 -12.12
C ARG A 23 0.89 20.59 -13.32
N VAL A 24 1.99 19.84 -13.41
CA VAL A 24 2.23 18.89 -14.49
C VAL A 24 1.66 17.54 -14.09
N SER A 25 0.83 16.94 -14.95
CA SER A 25 0.29 15.58 -14.73
C SER A 25 1.39 14.54 -14.57
N ASP A 26 1.11 13.42 -13.92
CA ASP A 26 2.09 12.33 -13.68
C ASP A 26 2.76 11.82 -14.96
N GLY A 27 1.99 11.69 -16.04
CA GLY A 27 2.50 11.36 -17.37
C GLY A 27 3.51 12.39 -17.91
N GLY A 28 3.31 13.67 -17.61
CA GLY A 28 4.22 14.74 -17.98
C GLY A 28 5.48 14.79 -17.11
N VAL A 29 5.36 14.46 -15.81
CA VAL A 29 6.50 14.36 -14.89
C VAL A 29 7.46 13.28 -15.37
N ILE A 30 6.95 12.06 -15.63
CA ILE A 30 7.78 10.96 -16.13
C ILE A 30 8.41 11.30 -17.48
N GLU A 31 7.68 11.94 -18.40
CA GLU A 31 8.20 12.30 -19.73
C GLU A 31 9.42 13.23 -19.66
N CYS A 32 9.53 14.06 -18.62
CA CYS A 32 10.66 14.94 -18.39
C CYS A 32 11.86 14.28 -17.69
N THR A 33 11.74 13.01 -17.24
CA THR A 33 12.83 12.34 -16.50
C THR A 33 13.89 11.73 -17.40
N GLY A 34 15.13 11.69 -16.90
CA GLY A 34 16.20 10.89 -17.50
C GLY A 34 15.84 9.39 -17.57
N PHE A 35 15.05 8.90 -16.61
CA PHE A 35 14.51 7.55 -16.63
C PHE A 35 13.67 7.27 -17.88
N ASN A 36 12.70 8.12 -18.22
CA ASN A 36 11.84 7.91 -19.39
C ASN A 36 12.63 7.98 -20.71
N ASN A 37 13.68 8.82 -20.76
CA ASN A 37 14.60 8.85 -21.89
C ASN A 37 15.31 7.49 -22.05
N LEU A 38 15.92 6.97 -20.98
CA LEU A 38 16.58 5.66 -21.00
C LEU A 38 15.61 4.53 -21.32
N LEU A 39 14.39 4.60 -20.80
CA LEU A 39 13.36 3.60 -21.04
C LEU A 39 12.92 3.58 -22.51
N THR A 40 12.56 4.75 -23.05
CA THR A 40 12.02 4.87 -24.42
C THR A 40 13.07 4.51 -25.47
N ASN A 41 14.34 4.78 -25.19
CA ASN A 41 15.47 4.41 -26.05
C ASN A 41 16.01 2.99 -25.80
N ASN A 42 15.34 2.20 -24.95
CA ASN A 42 15.74 0.83 -24.60
C ASN A 42 17.18 0.72 -24.02
N LEU A 43 17.63 1.78 -23.33
CA LEU A 43 18.95 1.88 -22.71
C LEU A 43 18.97 1.40 -21.26
N LEU A 44 17.81 1.20 -20.64
CA LEU A 44 17.70 0.56 -19.31
C LEU A 44 18.11 -0.92 -19.33
N LYS A 45 18.15 -1.56 -20.51
CA LYS A 45 18.50 -2.98 -20.69
C LYS A 45 17.70 -3.88 -19.76
N LEU A 46 16.39 -3.65 -19.67
CA LEU A 46 15.51 -4.51 -18.88
C LEU A 46 15.60 -5.94 -19.40
N PRO A 47 15.61 -6.95 -18.51
CA PRO A 47 15.53 -8.33 -18.94
C PRO A 47 14.24 -8.57 -19.73
N ASN A 48 14.31 -9.42 -20.74
CA ASN A 48 13.26 -9.48 -21.76
C ASN A 48 12.00 -10.19 -21.24
N ILE A 49 12.16 -11.38 -20.65
CA ILE A 49 11.08 -12.22 -20.14
C ILE A 49 11.60 -12.92 -18.89
N ASN A 50 10.73 -13.07 -17.89
CA ASN A 50 11.01 -13.91 -16.73
C ASN A 50 10.92 -15.39 -17.13
N PRO A 51 11.98 -16.19 -16.96
CA PRO A 51 11.99 -17.60 -17.37
C PRO A 51 11.00 -18.48 -16.57
N GLN A 52 10.56 -18.05 -15.39
CA GLN A 52 9.67 -18.83 -14.53
C GLN A 52 8.21 -18.79 -14.99
N ASN A 53 7.71 -17.62 -15.41
CA ASN A 53 6.30 -17.42 -15.75
C ASN A 53 6.06 -16.91 -17.18
N GLY A 54 7.13 -16.66 -17.95
CA GLY A 54 7.02 -16.20 -19.34
C GLY A 54 6.49 -14.77 -19.48
N LEU A 55 6.40 -13.99 -18.40
CA LEU A 55 5.91 -12.60 -18.42
C LEU A 55 7.08 -11.60 -18.56
N PRO A 56 6.87 -10.45 -19.23
CA PRO A 56 7.89 -9.41 -19.34
C PRO A 56 8.10 -8.68 -18.01
N TYR A 57 9.25 -8.03 -17.84
CA TYR A 57 9.49 -7.16 -16.70
C TYR A 57 8.75 -5.82 -16.90
N VAL A 58 8.05 -5.38 -15.86
CA VAL A 58 7.16 -4.21 -15.92
C VAL A 58 7.27 -3.35 -14.65
N PHE A 59 6.99 -2.07 -14.81
CA PHE A 59 6.78 -1.12 -13.72
C PHE A 59 5.30 -1.09 -13.35
N ILE A 60 4.98 -1.15 -12.07
CA ILE A 60 3.62 -0.90 -11.58
C ILE A 60 3.48 0.60 -11.36
N SER A 61 2.41 1.17 -11.87
CA SER A 61 2.10 2.60 -11.76
C SER A 61 0.67 2.85 -11.35
N ASP A 62 0.42 4.05 -10.83
CA ASP A 62 -0.94 4.54 -10.57
C ASP A 62 -1.74 4.80 -11.86
N GLU A 63 -3.06 4.97 -11.72
CA GLU A 63 -4.02 5.20 -12.79
C GLU A 63 -3.64 6.40 -13.69
N ALA A 64 -2.99 7.41 -13.11
CA ALA A 64 -2.58 8.64 -13.78
C ALA A 64 -1.48 8.45 -14.83
N PHE A 65 -0.72 7.35 -14.77
CA PHE A 65 0.29 7.02 -15.79
C PHE A 65 -0.35 6.44 -17.05
N ALA A 66 0.31 6.61 -18.19
CA ALA A 66 -0.12 5.96 -19.44
C ALA A 66 0.22 4.46 -19.40
N LEU A 67 -0.71 3.62 -19.86
CA LEU A 67 -0.43 2.19 -20.03
C LEU A 67 0.56 2.01 -21.20
N LYS A 68 1.72 1.43 -20.93
CA LYS A 68 2.79 1.14 -21.91
C LYS A 68 3.19 -0.34 -21.78
N ASP A 69 3.95 -0.87 -22.74
CA ASP A 69 4.37 -2.28 -22.73
C ASP A 69 5.15 -2.66 -21.47
N ASN A 70 5.84 -1.68 -20.89
CA ASN A 70 6.64 -1.83 -19.68
C ASN A 70 5.96 -1.21 -18.44
N PHE A 71 4.70 -0.74 -18.52
CA PHE A 71 3.97 -0.16 -17.40
C PHE A 71 2.62 -0.85 -17.21
N LEU A 72 2.37 -1.36 -16.00
CA LEU A 72 1.07 -1.83 -15.56
C LEU A 72 0.34 -0.75 -14.80
N LYS A 73 -0.96 -0.64 -15.09
CA LYS A 73 -1.88 0.23 -14.37
C LYS A 73 -3.26 -0.42 -14.26
N PRO A 74 -4.10 -0.03 -13.29
CA PRO A 74 -5.38 -0.67 -13.05
C PRO A 74 -6.31 -0.58 -14.28
N TYR A 75 -7.23 -1.53 -14.41
CA TYR A 75 -8.36 -1.38 -15.31
C TYR A 75 -9.25 -0.24 -14.81
N SER A 76 -9.83 0.53 -15.75
CA SER A 76 -10.78 1.58 -15.39
C SER A 76 -11.99 1.00 -14.67
N VAL A 77 -12.42 1.69 -13.60
CA VAL A 77 -13.59 1.32 -12.79
C VAL A 77 -14.86 1.14 -13.64
N LYS A 78 -14.96 1.88 -14.74
CA LYS A 78 -16.11 1.86 -15.66
C LYS A 78 -16.30 0.51 -16.37
N VAL A 79 -15.29 -0.36 -16.42
CA VAL A 79 -15.32 -1.61 -17.22
C VAL A 79 -14.84 -2.83 -16.40
N LEU A 80 -15.14 -2.83 -15.10
CA LEU A 80 -14.72 -3.87 -14.14
C LEU A 80 -15.65 -5.09 -14.16
N ASN A 81 -15.11 -6.23 -14.62
CA ASN A 81 -15.67 -7.56 -14.32
C ASN A 81 -14.93 -8.16 -13.09
N HIS A 82 -15.38 -9.33 -12.64
CA HIS A 82 -14.82 -10.00 -11.45
C HIS A 82 -13.29 -10.18 -11.53
N ASP A 83 -12.78 -10.71 -12.64
CA ASP A 83 -11.35 -10.94 -12.84
C ASP A 83 -10.51 -9.65 -12.78
N LYS A 84 -11.02 -8.57 -13.39
CA LYS A 84 -10.37 -7.26 -13.38
C LYS A 84 -10.40 -6.63 -11.98
N ARG A 85 -11.41 -6.92 -11.16
CA ARG A 85 -11.48 -6.46 -9.76
C ARG A 85 -10.38 -7.13 -8.94
N ILE A 86 -10.21 -8.45 -9.06
CA ILE A 86 -9.14 -9.19 -8.38
C ILE A 86 -7.77 -8.63 -8.79
N PHE A 87 -7.55 -8.43 -10.09
CA PHE A 87 -6.30 -7.83 -10.57
C PHE A 87 -6.07 -6.43 -10.01
N ASN A 88 -7.07 -5.54 -10.06
CA ASN A 88 -6.94 -4.19 -9.53
C ASN A 88 -6.64 -4.18 -8.02
N TYR A 89 -7.24 -5.09 -7.26
CA TYR A 89 -6.96 -5.27 -5.83
C TYR A 89 -5.50 -5.69 -5.61
N ARG A 90 -5.02 -6.72 -6.32
CA ARG A 90 -3.62 -7.18 -6.23
C ARG A 90 -2.62 -6.11 -6.66
N LEU A 91 -2.94 -5.36 -7.72
CA LEU A 91 -2.11 -4.25 -8.17
C LEU A 91 -2.07 -3.13 -7.11
N SER A 92 -3.19 -2.89 -6.42
CA SER A 92 -3.24 -1.92 -5.32
C SER A 92 -2.41 -2.37 -4.13
N ARG A 93 -2.45 -3.66 -3.77
CA ARG A 93 -1.55 -4.23 -2.76
C ARG A 93 -0.08 -4.00 -3.10
N ALA A 94 0.31 -4.21 -4.35
CA ALA A 94 1.69 -3.97 -4.77
C ALA A 94 2.05 -2.48 -4.64
N ARG A 95 1.15 -1.56 -5.03
CA ARG A 95 1.35 -0.10 -4.90
C ARG A 95 1.51 0.37 -3.45
N ARG A 96 0.93 -0.33 -2.46
CA ARG A 96 1.12 0.02 -1.03
C ARG A 96 2.58 0.12 -0.62
N VAL A 97 3.48 -0.63 -1.26
CA VAL A 97 4.92 -0.52 -0.99
C VAL A 97 5.42 0.90 -1.29
N VAL A 98 5.13 1.47 -2.46
CA VAL A 98 5.62 2.83 -2.78
C VAL A 98 4.93 3.89 -1.93
N GLU A 99 3.65 3.69 -1.60
CA GLU A 99 2.90 4.53 -0.66
C GLU A 99 3.56 4.51 0.74
N ASN A 100 3.92 3.33 1.24
CA ASN A 100 4.66 3.16 2.49
C ASN A 100 6.04 3.82 2.44
N VAL A 101 6.80 3.65 1.35
CA VAL A 101 8.11 4.30 1.18
C VAL A 101 8.00 5.82 1.33
N PHE A 102 7.03 6.45 0.65
CA PHE A 102 6.81 7.89 0.78
C PHE A 102 6.28 8.27 2.17
N GLY A 103 5.38 7.49 2.75
CA GLY A 103 4.87 7.70 4.10
C GLY A 103 5.98 7.69 5.15
N ILE A 104 6.88 6.71 5.10
CA ILE A 104 8.04 6.61 5.99
C ILE A 104 9.00 7.78 5.77
N LEU A 105 9.26 8.13 4.51
CA LEU A 105 10.12 9.27 4.17
C LEU A 105 9.60 10.56 4.83
N VAL A 106 8.31 10.86 4.65
CA VAL A 106 7.68 12.06 5.24
C VAL A 106 7.65 11.98 6.76
N ALA A 107 7.28 10.84 7.34
CA ALA A 107 7.22 10.65 8.80
C ALA A 107 8.58 10.84 9.48
N ARG A 108 9.66 10.37 8.86
CA ARG A 108 11.02 10.42 9.42
C ARG A 108 11.73 11.74 9.18
N PHE A 109 11.52 12.37 8.02
CA PHE A 109 12.17 13.62 7.67
C PHE A 109 11.19 14.78 7.82
N GLY A 110 11.09 15.33 9.04
CA GLY A 110 10.18 16.42 9.37
C GLY A 110 10.36 17.69 8.52
N VAL A 111 11.49 17.84 7.82
CA VAL A 111 11.69 18.89 6.80
C VAL A 111 10.69 18.78 5.64
N LEU A 112 10.18 17.58 5.34
CA LEU A 112 9.22 17.34 4.27
C LEU A 112 7.77 17.58 4.70
N GLN A 113 7.49 17.64 6.01
CA GLN A 113 6.14 17.82 6.58
C GLN A 113 5.70 19.29 6.65
N LYS A 114 6.62 20.23 6.42
CA LYS A 114 6.35 21.67 6.60
C LYS A 114 6.67 22.40 5.32
N LYS A 115 5.97 23.51 5.10
CA LYS A 115 6.34 24.47 4.05
C LYS A 115 7.76 24.97 4.33
N VAL A 116 8.69 24.52 3.50
CA VAL A 116 10.10 24.88 3.63
C VAL A 116 10.32 26.23 2.97
N ASN A 117 10.79 27.22 3.74
CA ASN A 117 11.17 28.53 3.21
C ASN A 117 12.61 28.48 2.66
N LEU A 118 12.84 27.60 1.68
CA LEU A 118 14.11 27.48 0.96
C LEU A 118 13.94 27.97 -0.47
N LYS A 119 15.05 28.39 -1.08
CA LYS A 119 15.10 28.63 -2.53
C LYS A 119 14.77 27.33 -3.27
N PRO A 120 14.04 27.39 -4.39
CA PRO A 120 13.71 26.20 -5.18
C PRO A 120 14.92 25.31 -5.52
N GLU A 121 16.08 25.93 -5.75
CA GLU A 121 17.37 25.25 -6.05
C GLU A 121 17.96 24.44 -4.89
N ASN A 122 17.43 24.58 -3.67
CA ASN A 122 17.89 23.84 -2.50
C ASN A 122 16.88 22.75 -2.11
N ILE A 123 15.62 22.88 -2.53
CA ILE A 123 14.55 21.95 -2.13
C ILE A 123 14.75 20.60 -2.82
N ASP A 124 15.23 20.58 -4.06
CA ASP A 124 15.61 19.38 -4.78
C ASP A 124 16.76 18.62 -4.12
N ILE A 125 17.81 19.34 -3.71
CA ILE A 125 18.95 18.76 -2.98
C ILE A 125 18.46 18.15 -1.68
N VAL A 126 17.61 18.85 -0.91
CA VAL A 126 17.05 18.34 0.34
C VAL A 126 16.21 17.09 0.09
N GLY A 127 15.29 17.11 -0.88
CA GLY A 127 14.43 15.97 -1.21
C GLY A 127 15.22 14.73 -1.64
N LEU A 128 16.20 14.90 -2.53
CA LEU A 128 17.08 13.81 -2.97
C LEU A 128 17.98 13.31 -1.83
N THR A 129 18.48 14.20 -0.97
CA THR A 129 19.26 13.83 0.21
C THR A 129 18.42 12.98 1.16
N CYS A 130 17.15 13.32 1.38
CA CYS A 130 16.25 12.51 2.19
C CYS A 130 16.07 11.11 1.58
N CYS A 131 15.92 10.98 0.25
CA CYS A 131 15.82 9.68 -0.42
C CYS A 131 17.10 8.84 -0.24
N VAL A 132 18.28 9.45 -0.35
CA VAL A 132 19.56 8.76 -0.15
C VAL A 132 19.73 8.32 1.31
N LEU A 133 19.42 9.20 2.27
CA LEU A 133 19.49 8.89 3.70
C LEU A 133 18.47 7.81 4.09
N HIS A 134 17.27 7.84 3.50
CA HIS A 134 16.27 6.79 3.68
C HIS A 134 16.84 5.42 3.29
N ASN A 135 17.43 5.30 2.11
CA ASN A 135 18.06 4.05 1.67
C ASN A 135 19.21 3.62 2.59
N PHE A 136 20.05 4.57 3.02
CA PHE A 136 21.13 4.27 3.95
C PHE A 136 20.61 3.71 5.28
N LEU A 137 19.61 4.36 5.87
CA LEU A 137 19.01 3.94 7.14
C LEU A 137 18.24 2.62 7.00
N ARG A 138 17.56 2.39 5.88
CA ARG A 138 16.94 1.09 5.58
C ARG A 138 17.95 -0.05 5.54
N ARG A 139 19.15 0.18 5.00
CA ARG A 139 20.19 -0.87 4.88
C ARG A 139 20.94 -1.12 6.18
N HIS A 140 21.12 -0.09 7.01
CA HIS A 140 22.02 -0.18 8.17
C HIS A 140 21.29 -0.16 9.52
N ALA A 141 20.01 0.23 9.56
CA ALA A 141 19.25 0.37 10.80
C ALA A 141 17.75 0.07 10.57
N ALA A 142 17.43 -0.94 9.75
CA ALA A 142 16.05 -1.26 9.34
C ALA A 142 15.07 -1.35 10.51
N SER A 143 15.44 -2.11 11.55
CA SER A 143 14.63 -2.37 12.75
C SER A 143 14.26 -1.08 13.50
N THR A 144 15.17 -0.11 13.60
CA THR A 144 14.90 1.16 14.27
C THR A 144 14.25 2.18 13.34
N TYR A 145 14.71 2.25 12.09
CA TYR A 145 14.28 3.28 11.13
C TYR A 145 12.87 3.04 10.62
N THR A 146 12.43 1.79 10.58
CA THR A 146 11.27 1.37 9.79
C THR A 146 10.76 0.07 10.39
N PRO A 147 10.34 0.13 11.65
CA PRO A 147 9.85 -1.03 12.38
C PRO A 147 8.50 -1.50 11.80
N PRO A 148 8.05 -2.73 12.06
CA PRO A 148 6.82 -3.28 11.48
C PRO A 148 5.58 -2.40 11.67
N GLU A 149 5.51 -1.66 12.77
CA GLU A 149 4.40 -0.75 13.09
C GLU A 149 4.37 0.48 12.18
N SER A 150 5.46 0.79 11.47
CA SER A 150 5.53 1.93 10.54
C SER A 150 5.07 1.60 9.11
N ILE A 151 4.73 0.34 8.85
CA ILE A 151 4.37 -0.18 7.54
C ILE A 151 2.90 -0.62 7.57
N ASP A 152 2.15 -0.29 6.52
CA ASP A 152 0.77 -0.78 6.40
C ASP A 152 0.75 -2.31 6.31
N VAL A 153 -0.01 -2.94 7.19
CA VAL A 153 -0.21 -4.40 7.23
C VAL A 153 -1.64 -4.71 6.80
N GLU A 154 -1.81 -5.65 5.89
CA GLU A 154 -3.12 -6.15 5.51
C GLU A 154 -3.35 -7.49 6.19
N ASP A 155 -4.47 -7.61 6.90
CA ASP A 155 -4.96 -8.87 7.41
C ASP A 155 -5.34 -9.79 6.23
N GLU A 156 -4.76 -10.98 6.19
CA GLU A 156 -4.93 -11.91 5.07
C GLU A 156 -6.34 -12.50 4.98
N VAL A 157 -7.09 -12.52 6.09
CA VAL A 157 -8.42 -13.10 6.22
C VAL A 157 -9.49 -12.03 6.03
N THR A 158 -9.38 -10.92 6.76
CA THR A 158 -10.39 -9.85 6.75
C THR A 158 -10.16 -8.85 5.61
N HIS A 159 -8.95 -8.81 5.05
CA HIS A 159 -8.49 -7.81 4.09
C HIS A 159 -8.60 -6.37 4.61
N VAL A 160 -8.68 -6.23 5.94
CA VAL A 160 -8.61 -4.94 6.61
C VAL A 160 -7.16 -4.48 6.65
N ILE A 161 -6.95 -3.21 6.31
CA ILE A 161 -5.62 -2.59 6.34
C ILE A 161 -5.46 -1.95 7.71
N ARG A 162 -4.44 -2.36 8.45
CA ARG A 162 -3.92 -1.61 9.58
C ARG A 162 -2.86 -0.66 9.05
N GLU A 163 -3.19 0.63 9.05
CA GLU A 163 -2.23 1.66 8.63
C GLU A 163 -1.05 1.69 9.60
N GLY A 164 0.15 1.86 9.04
CA GLY A 164 1.35 2.06 9.84
C GLY A 164 1.25 3.38 10.61
N HIS A 165 1.89 3.45 11.77
CA HIS A 165 1.95 4.64 12.61
C HIS A 165 2.69 5.76 11.86
N ARG A 166 1.92 6.62 11.21
CA ARG A 166 2.36 7.84 10.52
C ARG A 166 2.08 9.04 11.43
N VAL A 167 2.87 10.10 11.30
CA VAL A 167 2.57 11.36 12.00
C VAL A 167 1.27 11.91 11.43
N ASP A 168 0.26 12.11 12.28
CA ASP A 168 -1.05 12.64 11.89
C ASP A 168 -0.89 13.95 11.11
N GLY A 169 -1.39 14.00 9.86
CA GLY A 169 -1.63 15.29 9.21
C GLY A 169 -1.57 15.37 7.69
N GLU A 170 -0.83 14.53 6.97
CA GLU A 170 -0.68 14.76 5.51
C GLU A 170 -0.63 13.44 4.72
N ASN A 171 -1.77 13.10 4.10
CA ASN A 171 -1.77 12.15 2.98
C ASN A 171 -0.88 12.71 1.87
N VAL A 172 0.02 11.88 1.35
CA VAL A 172 0.79 12.19 0.14
C VAL A 172 -0.23 12.44 -0.98
N ALA A 173 -0.38 13.70 -1.39
CA ALA A 173 -1.42 14.07 -2.34
C ALA A 173 -1.23 13.32 -3.66
N SER A 174 -2.22 12.51 -4.03
CA SER A 174 -2.28 11.92 -5.37
C SER A 174 -2.39 13.05 -6.40
N ILE A 175 -1.54 13.00 -7.43
CA ILE A 175 -1.42 14.07 -8.42
C ILE A 175 -2.46 13.90 -9.53
N GLU A 176 -2.74 14.97 -10.27
CA GLU A 176 -3.80 15.03 -11.27
C GLU A 176 -3.59 14.10 -12.47
N ARG A 177 -4.69 13.44 -12.88
CA ARG A 177 -4.74 12.49 -14.00
C ARG A 177 -4.32 13.16 -15.31
N GLY A 178 -3.31 12.59 -15.98
CA GLY A 178 -2.97 12.97 -17.36
C GLY A 178 -4.04 12.56 -18.38
N HIS A 179 -4.07 13.21 -19.53
CA HIS A 179 -4.97 12.87 -20.63
C HIS A 179 -4.80 11.42 -21.09
N THR A 180 -5.90 10.67 -21.14
CA THR A 180 -5.92 9.28 -21.62
C THR A 180 -5.62 9.22 -23.12
N ARG A 181 -4.36 8.92 -23.47
CA ARG A 181 -4.02 8.44 -24.82
C ARG A 181 -4.43 6.97 -24.96
N ASN A 182 -4.87 6.58 -26.16
CA ASN A 182 -5.14 5.17 -26.44
C ASN A 182 -3.87 4.35 -26.25
N ALA A 183 -3.92 3.38 -25.33
CA ALA A 183 -2.80 2.51 -25.07
C ALA A 183 -2.55 1.56 -26.26
N PRO A 184 -1.27 1.22 -26.55
CA PRO A 184 -0.93 0.21 -27.54
C PRO A 184 -1.63 -1.13 -27.25
N GLU A 185 -1.98 -1.88 -28.30
CA GLU A 185 -2.62 -3.18 -28.13
C GLU A 185 -1.70 -4.20 -27.46
N THR A 186 -0.39 -4.07 -27.69
CA THR A 186 0.67 -4.81 -26.99
C THR A 186 0.60 -4.58 -25.49
N ALA A 187 0.47 -3.34 -25.03
CA ALA A 187 0.40 -2.99 -23.62
C ALA A 187 -0.87 -3.54 -22.95
N LYS A 188 -2.01 -3.51 -23.65
CA LYS A 188 -3.25 -4.13 -23.16
C LYS A 188 -3.09 -5.64 -23.02
N ARG A 189 -2.50 -6.30 -24.00
CA ARG A 189 -2.23 -7.74 -23.98
C ARG A 189 -1.28 -8.13 -22.84
N VAL A 190 -0.21 -7.37 -22.62
CA VAL A 190 0.70 -7.58 -21.48
C VAL A 190 -0.08 -7.52 -20.18
N ARG A 191 -0.87 -6.47 -19.95
CA ARG A 191 -1.70 -6.36 -18.74
C ARG A 191 -2.70 -7.52 -18.60
N ASP A 192 -3.33 -7.95 -19.69
CA ASP A 192 -4.25 -9.08 -19.68
C ASP A 192 -3.54 -10.41 -19.34
N ASN A 193 -2.31 -10.62 -19.81
CA ASN A 193 -1.50 -11.78 -19.40
C ASN A 193 -1.18 -11.75 -17.90
N PHE A 194 -0.82 -10.57 -17.36
CA PHE A 194 -0.64 -10.41 -15.91
C PHE A 194 -1.94 -10.64 -15.12
N ARG A 195 -3.09 -10.18 -15.63
CA ARG A 195 -4.40 -10.49 -15.03
C ARG A 195 -4.63 -12.00 -14.96
N ILE A 196 -4.41 -12.70 -16.06
CA ILE A 196 -4.58 -14.15 -16.12
C ILE A 196 -3.64 -14.83 -15.13
N TYR A 197 -2.36 -14.47 -15.11
CA TYR A 197 -1.38 -15.04 -14.19
C TYR A 197 -1.77 -14.81 -12.73
N PHE A 198 -2.03 -13.56 -12.33
CA PHE A 198 -2.36 -13.24 -10.94
C PHE A 198 -3.69 -13.81 -10.44
N ASN A 199 -4.62 -14.11 -11.35
CA ASN A 199 -5.87 -14.76 -10.99
C ASN A 199 -5.77 -16.29 -10.95
N ASN A 200 -4.71 -16.88 -11.53
CA ASN A 200 -4.49 -18.33 -11.64
C ASN A 200 -3.19 -18.76 -10.96
N GLU A 201 -2.11 -18.96 -11.73
CA GLU A 201 -0.82 -19.48 -11.24
C GLU A 201 -0.21 -18.63 -10.12
N GLY A 202 -0.27 -17.30 -10.25
CA GLY A 202 0.17 -16.35 -9.22
C GLY A 202 -0.87 -16.07 -8.13
N LYS A 203 -1.92 -16.90 -8.02
CA LYS A 203 -2.95 -16.73 -6.99
C LYS A 203 -2.41 -17.14 -5.63
N LYS A 204 -1.98 -16.17 -4.81
CA LYS A 204 -2.03 -16.33 -3.35
C LYS A 204 -3.49 -16.54 -2.94
N VAL A 205 -3.76 -17.61 -2.18
CA VAL A 205 -5.11 -18.06 -1.84
C VAL A 205 -5.83 -16.95 -1.07
N LEU A 206 -6.85 -16.34 -1.70
CA LEU A 206 -7.91 -15.68 -0.94
C LEU A 206 -8.70 -16.83 -0.31
N ARG A 207 -8.43 -17.17 0.96
CA ARG A 207 -9.21 -18.20 1.64
C ARG A 207 -10.61 -17.65 1.85
N SER A 208 -11.48 -17.88 0.87
CA SER A 208 -12.92 -17.77 1.07
C SER A 208 -13.31 -18.78 2.13
N THR A 209 -13.70 -18.31 3.32
CA THR A 209 -14.36 -19.15 4.32
C THR A 209 -15.71 -19.57 3.75
N ASN A 210 -15.77 -20.78 3.18
CA ASN A 210 -17.03 -21.47 3.00
C ASN A 210 -17.43 -22.07 4.35
N GLY A 211 -18.58 -21.65 4.85
CA GLY A 211 -19.34 -22.39 5.85
C GLY A 211 -19.59 -21.58 7.11
N ASP A 212 -20.69 -20.82 7.12
CA ASP A 212 -21.51 -20.84 8.33
C ASP A 212 -23.00 -20.86 8.00
N HIS A 213 -23.68 -21.64 8.83
CA HIS A 213 -24.99 -22.23 8.63
C HIS A 213 -26.11 -21.20 8.45
N MET A 214 -27.03 -21.53 7.51
CA MET A 214 -28.42 -21.12 7.60
C MET A 214 -28.96 -21.48 9.00
N HIS A 215 -29.19 -20.48 9.83
CA HIS A 215 -30.22 -20.57 10.86
C HIS A 215 -31.38 -19.65 10.49
N THR A 216 -32.40 -20.29 9.91
CA THR A 216 -33.74 -19.74 9.84
C THR A 216 -34.31 -19.71 11.26
N LYS A 217 -34.46 -18.52 11.85
CA LYS A 217 -35.39 -18.33 12.97
C LYS A 217 -36.60 -17.54 12.50
N LYS A 218 -37.71 -18.27 12.42
CA LYS A 218 -39.07 -17.74 12.44
C LYS A 218 -39.24 -16.84 13.67
N GLY A 219 -39.85 -15.68 13.48
CA GLY A 219 -40.40 -14.86 14.55
C GLY A 219 -41.60 -14.09 14.02
N GLY A 220 -42.78 -14.69 14.10
CA GLY A 220 -44.05 -13.99 13.93
C GLY A 220 -44.29 -13.05 15.12
N GLY A 221 -44.89 -11.90 14.84
CA GLY A 221 -44.99 -10.78 15.78
C GLY A 221 -46.17 -10.78 16.74
N ARG A 222 -46.20 -9.71 17.53
CA ARG A 222 -47.30 -8.93 18.14
C ARG A 222 -46.62 -7.96 19.11
N PHE A 223 -46.65 -6.65 18.86
CA PHE A 223 -47.65 -5.68 19.35
C PHE A 223 -47.83 -5.74 20.87
N ASP A 224 -47.49 -4.62 21.53
CA ASP A 224 -48.09 -3.94 22.70
C ASP A 224 -47.04 -2.88 23.12
N ASP A 225 -47.15 -1.62 22.67
CA ASP A 225 -47.87 -0.47 23.26
C ASP A 225 -47.44 -0.09 24.69
N ASP A 226 -47.11 1.21 24.81
CA ASP A 226 -47.17 2.11 25.98
C ASP A 226 -46.24 1.78 27.18
N GLY A 227 -45.26 2.61 27.59
CA GLY A 227 -45.19 4.07 27.53
C GLY A 227 -46.07 4.64 28.64
N ASP A 228 -45.44 5.01 29.77
CA ASP A 228 -45.95 5.69 30.99
C ASP A 228 -45.20 5.04 32.18
N ASP A 229 -44.78 5.67 33.25
CA ASP A 229 -44.60 7.06 33.69
C ASP A 229 -43.99 6.93 35.11
N GLU A 230 -43.30 7.98 35.58
CA GLU A 230 -43.10 8.30 37.01
C GLU A 230 -42.29 7.31 37.87
N ASP A 231 -41.58 7.66 38.94
CA ASP A 231 -41.00 8.88 39.49
C ASP A 231 -40.19 8.38 40.72
N ASP A 232 -39.26 9.22 41.17
CA ASP A 232 -38.87 9.40 42.57
C ASP A 232 -38.07 8.31 43.32
N ASP A 233 -36.82 8.73 43.58
CA ASP A 233 -36.27 9.03 44.91
C ASP A 233 -35.69 7.93 45.81
N ASP A 234 -34.51 8.31 46.31
CA ASP A 234 -33.95 8.06 47.66
C ASP A 234 -33.59 6.61 48.01
N ASP A 235 -32.55 6.29 48.75
CA ASP A 235 -31.35 6.95 49.30
C ASP A 235 -30.55 5.77 49.92
N ASP A 236 -29.38 6.09 50.46
CA ASP A 236 -28.68 5.35 51.52
C ASP A 236 -27.80 4.13 51.13
N ASP A 237 -26.49 4.43 51.17
CA ASP A 237 -25.52 3.85 52.11
C ASP A 237 -25.57 2.33 52.35
N ASP A 238 -24.47 1.64 52.03
CA ASP A 238 -23.64 1.09 53.12
C ASP A 238 -22.30 0.50 52.66
N ASP A 239 -21.32 0.74 53.52
CA ASP A 239 -19.96 0.23 53.54
C ASP A 239 -19.87 -1.31 53.64
N ASN A 240 -18.93 -1.91 52.88
CA ASN A 240 -17.88 -2.84 53.37
C ASN A 240 -17.26 -3.54 52.16
N ASN A 241 -15.98 -3.35 51.87
CA ASN A 241 -14.81 -3.91 52.58
C ASN A 241 -14.59 -5.41 52.34
N ASN A 242 -13.31 -5.70 52.14
CA ASN A 242 -12.61 -6.96 52.31
C ASN A 242 -12.64 -7.98 51.17
N ASN A 243 -11.51 -7.95 50.46
CA ASN A 243 -10.43 -8.94 50.61
C ASN A 243 -10.45 -10.19 49.73
N ASN A 244 -9.21 -10.54 49.37
CA ASN A 244 -8.69 -11.87 49.09
C ASN A 244 -9.03 -12.42 47.69
N ASP A 245 -8.16 -13.14 47.00
CA ASP A 245 -6.77 -13.58 47.18
C ASP A 245 -6.31 -13.97 45.76
N ASP A 246 -4.99 -13.95 45.57
CA ASP A 246 -4.18 -14.90 44.79
C ASP A 246 -4.80 -15.57 43.54
N ASP A 247 -4.13 -15.38 42.39
CA ASP A 247 -3.57 -16.53 41.65
C ASP A 247 -2.55 -15.99 40.62
N ASP A 248 -1.28 -16.19 40.95
CA ASP A 248 -0.18 -16.26 40.00
C ASP A 248 -0.43 -17.47 39.08
N ASP A 249 -0.57 -17.25 37.78
CA ASP A 249 -0.33 -18.31 36.80
C ASP A 249 0.58 -17.75 35.69
N ASP A 250 1.87 -18.01 35.91
CA ASP A 250 2.89 -18.05 34.89
C ASP A 250 2.46 -19.02 33.77
N ASN A 251 2.23 -18.49 32.58
CA ASN A 251 2.35 -19.26 31.35
C ASN A 251 3.19 -18.50 30.34
N ASN A 252 4.51 -18.68 30.49
CA ASN A 252 5.44 -18.66 29.37
C ASN A 252 5.00 -19.77 28.39
N ASN A 253 4.51 -19.37 27.23
CA ASN A 253 4.75 -20.13 26.02
C ASN A 253 5.57 -19.26 25.10
N ASP A 254 6.85 -19.60 25.07
CA ASP A 254 7.76 -19.34 23.98
C ASP A 254 7.17 -19.97 22.71
N ASP A 255 6.62 -19.14 21.83
CA ASP A 255 6.41 -19.44 20.41
C ASP A 255 7.12 -18.33 19.62
N ASP A 256 8.44 -18.27 19.77
CA ASP A 256 9.32 -17.75 18.72
C ASP A 256 9.41 -18.81 17.62
N ASP A 257 9.46 -18.34 16.37
CA ASP A 257 9.61 -19.09 15.10
C ASP A 257 8.30 -19.34 14.34
N ASP A 258 7.78 -18.32 13.65
CA ASP A 258 7.02 -18.52 12.37
C ASP A 258 6.76 -17.21 11.56
N ASP A 259 7.60 -16.17 11.68
CA ASP A 259 7.42 -14.89 10.94
C ASP A 259 8.29 -14.74 9.68
N ASP A 260 9.01 -15.77 9.25
CA ASP A 260 9.97 -15.69 8.13
C ASP A 260 9.41 -16.10 6.75
N ASP A 261 8.18 -16.61 6.66
CA ASP A 261 7.69 -17.21 5.39
C ASP A 261 6.79 -16.30 4.52
N LEU A 262 6.67 -15.01 4.89
CA LEU A 262 5.88 -14.02 4.13
C LEU A 262 6.72 -13.07 3.25
N GLN A 263 8.06 -13.12 3.33
CA GLN A 263 8.96 -12.32 2.48
C GLN A 263 9.42 -13.02 1.19
N ALA A 264 9.26 -14.35 1.06
CA ALA A 264 10.00 -15.15 0.10
C ALA A 264 9.62 -15.07 -1.40
N GLU A 265 8.73 -14.18 -1.86
CA GLU A 265 8.47 -14.02 -3.31
C GLU A 265 8.52 -12.60 -3.86
N ILE A 266 8.93 -11.65 -3.03
CA ILE A 266 9.12 -10.25 -3.41
C ILE A 266 10.61 -9.91 -3.62
N GLU A 267 11.52 -10.77 -3.15
CA GLU A 267 12.96 -10.48 -3.08
C GLU A 267 13.73 -10.53 -4.40
N ASP A 268 13.18 -11.11 -5.47
CA ASP A 268 13.91 -11.27 -6.75
C ASP A 268 13.83 -10.07 -7.72
N GLY A 269 13.42 -8.89 -7.25
CA GLY A 269 13.42 -7.66 -8.08
C GLY A 269 12.44 -7.71 -9.26
N LYS A 270 11.36 -8.50 -9.13
CA LYS A 270 10.44 -8.83 -10.22
C LYS A 270 9.51 -7.69 -10.66
N MET A 271 9.32 -6.67 -9.83
CA MET A 271 8.47 -5.50 -10.12
C MET A 271 9.05 -4.24 -9.49
N LEU A 272 8.96 -3.14 -10.23
CA LEU A 272 9.41 -1.81 -9.80
C LEU A 272 8.20 -0.89 -9.73
N LEU A 273 8.05 -0.19 -8.62
CA LEU A 273 6.83 0.58 -8.32
C LEU A 273 7.10 2.05 -8.54
N VAL A 274 6.21 2.75 -9.25
CA VAL A 274 6.32 4.16 -9.63
C VAL A 274 5.19 4.95 -9.01
#